data_AF-A0A7C4EI71-F1
#
_entry.id   AF-A0A7C4EI71-F1
#
_cell.length_a   1.000
_cell.length_b   1.000
_cell.length_c   1.000
_cell.angle_alpha   90.00
_cell.angle_beta   90.00
_cell.angle_gamma   90.00
#
_symmetry.space_group_name_H-M   'P 1'
#
loop_
_entity.id
_entity.type
_entity.pdbx_description
1 polymer ?
#
loop_
_entity_poly.entity_id
_entity_poly.type
_entity_poly.pdbx_seq_one_letter_code
_entity_poly.pdbx_strand_id
1 'polypeptide(L)'
;MNHIPEILAPAGDANSFLAAISAGADAVYCGLKHFSARMQAENFSVQELARLTTLAHDKDRKVYVAMNTLAKPGEESKAGRLIDRLARVVKPDALIIQDLGLAEVARQAGFKGELHLSTLANVSSPTALAVMPSLGVTRVVMPRELNVDEMRQMAEACPEGVALEAFVHGALCHNVSGRCWWSSFLGGKSGLRGRCVQPCRRVFSRKGQPGRYFSCQDLSLDVLAKALLTIPQVKAWKIEGRKKGPHYVYYATTAYRMLRDAPDDATTKKAALSYIEQALGRPTTHYTFLPQKPRNPVDSQAQTGSGQLIGRLTMSEARKYFVNPRQPLLPGDLLRLGYEDEPGHQVVRVTRSTPKGGRYDLTLMGKGRERPRAGMSVFLIDRREPQLSSRQNALESELARIPEVDAPESDFKLVVPKPFKAPRGVRAESIHVWRQPPKGPAKGAAGVWVSATKTQHLPLGRAAATWWWLPPVIWPNEEKDFQDILELILKRGGQRFVL
;
A
#
# COMPACT_ATOMS: atom_id res chain seq x y z
N MET A 1 26.75 19.65 -6.89
CA MET A 1 26.89 18.45 -6.03
C MET A 1 25.88 17.42 -6.53
N ASN A 2 26.33 16.23 -6.93
CA ASN A 2 25.41 15.18 -7.37
C ASN A 2 24.55 14.77 -6.17
N HIS A 3 23.24 14.98 -6.29
CA HIS A 3 22.26 14.52 -5.33
C HIS A 3 22.21 12.98 -5.36
N ILE A 4 22.36 12.34 -4.20
CA ILE A 4 22.29 10.87 -4.06
C ILE A 4 21.03 10.53 -3.25
N PRO A 5 20.03 9.84 -3.84
CA PRO A 5 18.81 9.46 -3.13
C PRO A 5 19.05 8.33 -2.12
N GLU A 6 18.36 8.33 -0.98
CA GLU A 6 18.37 7.24 -0.01
C GLU A 6 17.82 5.94 -0.63
N ILE A 7 18.43 4.78 -0.38
CA ILE A 7 17.78 3.48 -0.62
C ILE A 7 16.93 3.14 0.61
N LEU A 8 15.61 3.18 0.41
CA LEU A 8 14.62 2.89 1.45
C LEU A 8 14.10 1.45 1.32
N ALA A 9 14.57 0.58 2.19
CA ALA A 9 14.28 -0.85 2.18
C ALA A 9 13.08 -1.23 3.08
N PRO A 10 12.24 -2.18 2.68
CA PRO A 10 11.09 -2.63 3.47
C PRO A 10 11.49 -3.67 4.51
N ALA A 11 10.85 -3.64 5.68
CA ALA A 11 10.91 -4.73 6.66
C ALA A 11 9.51 -5.10 7.18
N GLY A 12 9.20 -6.39 7.14
CA GLY A 12 7.98 -6.98 7.72
C GLY A 12 8.18 -7.70 9.05
N ASP A 13 9.42 -8.04 9.36
CA ASP A 13 9.89 -8.82 10.51
C ASP A 13 11.38 -8.46 10.79
N ALA A 14 11.90 -8.89 11.95
CA ALA A 14 13.27 -8.59 12.38
C ALA A 14 14.32 -9.11 11.39
N ASN A 15 14.17 -10.33 10.86
CA ASN A 15 15.09 -10.89 9.87
C ASN A 15 15.21 -9.99 8.63
N SER A 16 14.08 -9.52 8.11
CA SER A 16 14.00 -8.63 6.96
C SER A 16 14.61 -7.25 7.26
N PHE A 17 14.46 -6.77 8.50
CA PHE A 17 15.12 -5.55 8.97
C PHE A 17 16.65 -5.70 8.97
N LEU A 18 17.16 -6.79 9.53
CA LEU A 18 18.60 -7.09 9.54
C LEU A 18 19.15 -7.35 8.12
N ALA A 19 18.34 -7.93 7.23
CA ALA A 19 18.68 -8.09 5.82
C ALA A 19 18.83 -6.74 5.12
N ALA A 20 17.95 -5.76 5.41
CA ALA A 20 18.04 -4.41 4.87
C ALA A 20 19.34 -3.71 5.32
N ILE A 21 19.67 -3.79 6.61
CA ILE A 21 20.95 -3.27 7.14
C ILE A 21 22.14 -3.97 6.47
N SER A 22 22.10 -5.30 6.38
CA SER A 22 23.16 -6.11 5.75
C SER A 22 23.38 -5.76 4.27
N ALA A 23 22.32 -5.38 3.57
CA ALA A 23 22.36 -4.93 2.18
C ALA A 23 22.83 -3.47 2.03
N GLY A 24 23.04 -2.76 3.15
CA GLY A 24 23.45 -1.36 3.17
C GLY A 24 22.36 -0.40 2.70
N ALA A 25 21.10 -0.66 3.07
CA ALA A 25 20.04 0.35 2.97
C ALA A 25 20.44 1.59 3.79
N ASP A 26 20.12 2.80 3.31
CA ASP A 26 20.32 4.03 4.10
C ASP A 26 19.20 4.23 5.12
N ALA A 27 18.02 3.69 4.81
CA ALA A 27 16.87 3.73 5.68
C ALA A 27 16.05 2.44 5.56
N VAL A 28 15.44 2.03 6.67
CA VAL A 28 14.52 0.89 6.72
C VAL A 28 13.12 1.41 7.08
N TYR A 29 12.10 1.08 6.28
CA TYR A 29 10.71 1.35 6.65
C TYR A 29 9.97 0.07 7.07
N CYS A 30 9.26 0.18 8.18
CA CYS A 30 8.51 -0.92 8.79
C CYS A 30 7.08 -0.50 9.13
N GLY A 31 6.30 -1.42 9.68
CA GLY A 31 4.97 -1.14 10.20
C GLY A 31 4.77 -1.77 11.57
N LEU A 32 3.77 -1.29 12.29
CA LEU A 32 3.34 -1.88 13.56
C LEU A 32 2.14 -2.78 13.36
N LYS A 33 1.76 -3.51 14.42
CA LYS A 33 0.58 -4.38 14.44
C LYS A 33 -0.75 -3.62 14.23
N HIS A 34 -0.75 -2.31 14.48
CA HIS A 34 -1.89 -1.41 14.27
C HIS A 34 -1.52 -0.25 13.34
N PHE A 35 -2.53 0.32 12.68
CA PHE A 35 -2.41 1.49 11.80
C PHE A 35 -1.45 1.35 10.59
N SER A 36 -1.05 0.12 10.24
CA SER A 36 -0.18 -0.17 9.09
C SER A 36 -0.99 -0.67 7.88
N ALA A 37 -0.73 -0.18 6.67
CA ALA A 37 -1.34 -0.74 5.45
C ALA A 37 -0.92 -2.19 5.12
N ARG A 38 -0.11 -2.82 5.99
CA ARG A 38 0.31 -4.22 5.93
C ARG A 38 0.15 -4.90 7.30
N MET A 39 -0.93 -4.64 8.05
CA MET A 39 -1.17 -5.24 9.38
C MET A 39 -1.10 -6.77 9.44
N GLN A 40 -1.25 -7.46 8.30
CA GLN A 40 -1.12 -8.92 8.22
C GLN A 40 0.33 -9.43 8.09
N ALA A 41 1.33 -8.54 7.95
CA ALA A 41 2.72 -8.93 8.18
C ALA A 41 2.92 -9.18 9.69
N GLU A 42 4.00 -9.86 10.06
CA GLU A 42 4.34 -10.09 11.47
C GLU A 42 4.36 -8.77 12.24
N ASN A 43 5.05 -7.76 11.65
CA ASN A 43 5.21 -6.42 12.17
C ASN A 43 5.82 -6.38 13.58
N PHE A 44 6.18 -5.19 14.03
CA PHE A 44 6.98 -5.04 15.24
C PHE A 44 6.13 -4.66 16.44
N SER A 45 6.56 -5.10 17.62
CA SER A 45 6.17 -4.45 18.88
C SER A 45 6.98 -3.16 19.10
N VAL A 46 6.56 -2.31 20.04
CA VAL A 46 7.29 -1.07 20.37
C VAL A 46 8.69 -1.39 20.91
N GLN A 47 8.78 -2.38 21.81
CA GLN A 47 10.04 -2.79 22.46
C GLN A 47 11.02 -3.39 21.45
N GLU A 48 10.55 -4.30 20.60
CA GLU A 48 11.35 -4.92 19.55
C GLU A 48 11.88 -3.87 18.57
N LEU A 49 11.00 -2.95 18.13
CA LEU A 49 11.40 -1.90 17.20
C LEU A 49 12.39 -0.93 17.83
N ALA A 50 12.29 -0.61 19.12
CA ALA A 50 13.23 0.29 19.80
C ALA A 50 14.67 -0.25 19.77
N ARG A 51 14.85 -1.55 20.00
CA ARG A 51 16.16 -2.21 19.93
C ARG A 51 16.71 -2.22 18.50
N LEU A 52 15.86 -2.52 17.51
CA LEU A 52 16.23 -2.49 16.10
C LEU A 52 16.57 -1.07 15.62
N THR A 53 15.85 -0.05 16.10
CA THR A 53 16.16 1.34 15.81
C THR A 53 17.50 1.75 16.40
N THR A 54 17.80 1.34 17.64
CA THR A 54 19.13 1.57 18.24
C THR A 54 20.22 0.94 17.38
N LEU A 55 20.08 -0.33 16.99
CA LEU A 55 21.03 -1.01 16.10
C LEU A 55 21.19 -0.30 14.74
N ALA A 56 20.09 0.21 14.18
CA ALA A 56 20.12 0.94 12.92
C ALA A 56 20.89 2.26 13.06
N HIS A 57 20.61 3.03 14.11
CA HIS A 57 21.28 4.30 14.41
C HIS A 57 22.77 4.10 14.69
N ASP A 58 23.17 3.03 15.41
CA ASP A 58 24.58 2.66 15.62
C ASP A 58 25.33 2.36 14.29
N LYS A 59 24.58 2.15 13.20
CA LYS A 59 25.11 1.89 11.85
C LYS A 59 24.81 3.03 10.87
N ASP A 60 24.47 4.20 11.40
CA ASP A 60 24.10 5.41 10.66
C ASP A 60 22.91 5.22 9.70
N ARG A 61 21.97 4.33 10.05
CA ARG A 61 20.79 4.01 9.24
C ARG A 61 19.52 4.55 9.88
N LYS A 62 18.67 5.17 9.07
CA LYS A 62 17.40 5.75 9.53
C LYS A 62 16.28 4.70 9.62
N VAL A 63 15.31 4.93 10.48
CA VAL A 63 14.13 4.08 10.64
C VAL A 63 12.84 4.88 10.45
N TYR A 64 12.02 4.45 9.49
CA TYR A 64 10.73 5.07 9.19
C TYR A 64 9.58 4.12 9.56
N VAL A 65 8.59 4.63 10.30
CA VAL A 65 7.45 3.82 10.74
C VAL A 65 6.20 4.19 9.94
N ALA A 66 5.65 3.24 9.19
CA ALA A 66 4.41 3.48 8.47
C ALA A 66 3.18 3.28 9.37
N MET A 67 2.50 4.40 9.62
CA MET A 67 1.17 4.51 10.21
C MET A 67 0.17 4.96 9.12
N ASN A 68 0.22 4.28 7.98
CA ASN A 68 -0.40 4.72 6.74
C ASN A 68 -1.76 4.06 6.46
N THR A 69 -2.64 4.07 7.45
CA THR A 69 -4.06 3.73 7.27
C THR A 69 -4.95 4.93 7.57
N LEU A 70 -6.13 4.98 6.97
CA LEU A 70 -7.16 5.95 7.35
C LEU A 70 -7.62 5.73 8.79
N ALA A 71 -7.70 6.83 9.55
CA ALA A 71 -8.23 6.83 10.91
C ALA A 71 -9.76 7.02 10.86
N LYS A 72 -10.49 6.26 11.68
CA LYS A 72 -11.92 6.53 11.90
C LYS A 72 -12.11 7.46 13.10
N PRO A 73 -13.24 8.19 13.16
CA PRO A 73 -13.67 8.86 14.38
C PRO A 73 -13.60 7.94 15.60
N GLY A 74 -12.85 8.37 16.62
CA GLY A 74 -12.59 7.63 17.86
C GLY A 74 -11.32 6.77 17.84
N GLU A 75 -10.62 6.66 16.71
CA GLU A 75 -9.34 5.95 16.61
C GLU A 75 -8.13 6.89 16.76
N GLU A 76 -8.31 8.20 16.61
CA GLU A 76 -7.26 9.21 16.65
C GLU A 76 -6.55 9.23 18.00
N SER A 77 -7.28 9.12 19.11
CA SER A 77 -6.68 9.01 20.45
C SER A 77 -5.84 7.74 20.62
N LYS A 78 -6.23 6.63 19.99
CA LYS A 78 -5.45 5.38 20.00
C LYS A 78 -4.18 5.53 19.15
N ALA A 79 -4.30 6.18 17.99
CA ALA A 79 -3.15 6.48 17.13
C ALA A 79 -2.17 7.42 17.85
N GLY A 80 -2.66 8.48 18.50
CA GLY A 80 -1.82 9.42 19.24
C GLY A 80 -1.09 8.78 20.42
N ARG A 81 -1.74 7.90 21.20
CA ARG A 81 -1.04 7.13 22.24
C ARG A 81 0.06 6.22 21.69
N LEU A 82 -0.17 5.63 20.53
CA LEU A 82 0.87 4.83 19.86
C LEU A 82 2.01 5.72 19.37
N ILE A 83 1.72 6.88 18.78
CA ILE A 83 2.72 7.84 18.32
C ILE A 83 3.55 8.39 19.48
N ASP A 84 2.94 8.71 20.61
CA ASP A 84 3.65 9.14 21.82
C ASP A 84 4.66 8.07 22.29
N ARG A 85 4.23 6.80 22.34
CA ARG A 85 5.14 5.69 22.65
C ARG A 85 6.28 5.57 21.64
N LEU A 86 5.99 5.74 20.35
CA LEU A 86 7.04 5.76 19.33
C LEU A 86 8.01 6.92 19.54
N ALA A 87 7.51 8.12 19.82
CA ALA A 87 8.33 9.31 20.04
C ALA A 87 9.24 9.18 21.26
N ARG A 88 8.75 8.58 22.36
CA ARG A 88 9.51 8.42 23.61
C ARG A 88 10.48 7.23 23.58
N VAL A 89 10.05 6.10 23.04
CA VAL A 89 10.73 4.81 23.21
C VAL A 89 11.51 4.40 21.96
N VAL A 90 10.85 4.42 20.79
CA VAL A 90 11.47 3.96 19.54
C VAL A 90 12.32 5.04 18.89
N LYS A 91 11.89 6.29 18.97
CA LYS A 91 12.49 7.47 18.35
C LYS A 91 12.77 7.27 16.84
N PRO A 92 11.77 6.89 16.03
CA PRO A 92 11.99 6.75 14.59
C PRO A 92 12.23 8.11 13.95
N ASP A 93 13.02 8.13 12.88
CA ASP A 93 13.38 9.34 12.13
C ASP A 93 12.17 9.93 11.39
N ALA A 94 11.23 9.09 10.96
CA ALA A 94 10.03 9.52 10.25
C ALA A 94 8.80 8.66 10.54
N LEU A 95 7.62 9.28 10.44
CA LEU A 95 6.35 8.56 10.31
C LEU A 95 5.83 8.68 8.87
N ILE A 96 5.45 7.56 8.27
CA ILE A 96 4.78 7.52 6.97
C ILE A 96 3.27 7.44 7.21
N ILE A 97 2.56 8.54 7.00
CA ILE A 97 1.12 8.68 7.27
C ILE A 97 0.31 8.74 5.97
N GLN A 98 -0.97 8.37 6.03
CA GLN A 98 -1.91 8.54 4.90
C GLN A 98 -2.96 9.60 5.21
N ASP A 99 -3.51 9.53 6.42
CA ASP A 99 -4.58 10.42 6.86
C ASP A 99 -3.99 11.77 7.26
N LEU A 100 -4.51 12.87 6.68
CA LEU A 100 -3.99 14.21 6.95
C LEU A 100 -4.19 14.62 8.41
N GLY A 101 -5.25 14.11 9.07
CA GLY A 101 -5.50 14.37 10.49
C GLY A 101 -4.42 13.78 11.39
N LEU A 102 -3.72 12.72 10.94
CA LEU A 102 -2.64 12.12 11.72
C LEU A 102 -1.39 13.00 11.80
N ALA A 103 -1.21 13.98 10.90
CA ALA A 103 -0.11 14.93 11.01
C ALA A 103 -0.23 15.76 12.29
N GLU A 104 -1.41 16.33 12.54
CA GLU A 104 -1.72 17.09 13.74
C GLU A 104 -1.66 16.21 15.00
N VAL A 105 -2.25 15.02 14.95
CA VAL A 105 -2.18 14.04 16.06
C VAL A 105 -0.73 13.71 16.41
N ALA A 106 0.15 13.55 15.41
CA ALA A 106 1.56 13.23 15.63
C ALA A 106 2.30 14.37 16.35
N ARG A 107 2.05 15.63 15.94
CA ARG A 107 2.64 16.79 16.60
C ARG A 107 2.14 16.95 18.03
N GLN A 108 0.83 16.79 18.28
CA GLN A 108 0.27 16.82 19.64
C GLN A 108 0.84 15.70 20.53
N ALA A 109 1.08 14.52 19.96
CA ALA A 109 1.70 13.38 20.65
C ALA A 109 3.22 13.52 20.87
N GLY A 110 3.80 14.69 20.56
CA GLY A 110 5.20 14.99 20.81
C GLY A 110 6.18 14.42 19.78
N PHE A 111 5.69 13.92 18.63
CA PHE A 111 6.57 13.44 17.57
C PHE A 111 7.25 14.59 16.83
N LYS A 112 8.59 14.65 16.91
CA LYS A 112 9.42 15.71 16.32
C LYS A 112 10.09 15.34 14.99
N GLY A 113 10.06 14.07 14.61
CA GLY A 113 10.68 13.59 13.37
C GLY A 113 9.93 14.03 12.10
N GLU A 114 10.42 13.54 10.97
CA GLU A 114 9.86 13.81 9.65
C GLU A 114 8.46 13.19 9.49
N LEU A 115 7.57 13.89 8.78
CA LEU A 115 6.27 13.34 8.38
C LEU A 115 6.28 13.12 6.88
N HIS A 116 6.18 11.85 6.48
CA HIS A 116 6.13 11.44 5.09
C HIS A 116 4.69 11.13 4.71
N LEU A 117 4.21 11.72 3.64
CA LEU A 117 2.88 11.45 3.11
C LEU A 117 2.94 10.24 2.16
N SER A 118 2.31 9.16 2.58
CA SER A 118 2.21 7.88 1.86
C SER A 118 1.58 8.05 0.48
N THR A 119 2.01 7.25 -0.48
CA THR A 119 1.38 7.13 -1.81
C THR A 119 -0.13 6.87 -1.74
N LEU A 120 -0.61 6.25 -0.66
CA LEU A 120 -2.04 6.04 -0.40
C LEU A 120 -2.85 7.34 -0.24
N ALA A 121 -2.21 8.48 0.03
CA ALA A 121 -2.83 9.81 0.02
C ALA A 121 -3.04 10.36 -1.41
N ASN A 122 -2.43 9.73 -2.42
CA ASN A 122 -2.60 10.01 -3.84
C ASN A 122 -2.27 11.46 -4.25
N VAL A 123 -1.08 11.94 -3.88
CA VAL A 123 -0.56 13.24 -4.32
C VAL A 123 -0.03 13.11 -5.76
N SER A 124 -0.94 13.26 -6.73
CA SER A 124 -0.66 13.08 -8.17
C SER A 124 -0.59 14.39 -8.96
N SER A 125 -0.67 15.54 -8.30
CA SER A 125 -0.68 16.87 -8.93
C SER A 125 0.35 17.79 -8.27
N PRO A 126 1.11 18.58 -9.04
CA PRO A 126 1.98 19.63 -8.52
C PRO A 126 1.28 20.58 -7.54
N THR A 127 0.03 20.94 -7.81
CA THR A 127 -0.77 21.86 -6.96
C THR A 127 -0.96 21.35 -5.54
N ALA A 128 -0.97 20.03 -5.33
CA ALA A 128 -1.10 19.46 -4.00
C ALA A 128 0.19 19.60 -3.17
N LEU A 129 1.36 19.80 -3.80
CA LEU A 129 2.62 19.97 -3.08
C LEU A 129 2.66 21.27 -2.27
N ALA A 130 2.00 22.33 -2.76
CA ALA A 130 2.00 23.65 -2.13
C ALA A 130 1.45 23.66 -0.69
N VAL A 131 0.57 22.72 -0.34
CA VAL A 131 -0.02 22.62 1.01
C VAL A 131 0.76 21.69 1.95
N MET A 132 1.79 21.00 1.47
CA MET A 132 2.56 20.06 2.30
C MET A 132 3.27 20.73 3.48
N PRO A 133 3.91 21.92 3.33
CA PRO A 133 4.55 22.60 4.45
C PRO A 133 3.58 22.98 5.56
N SER A 134 2.37 23.44 5.23
CA SER A 134 1.37 23.82 6.25
C SER A 134 0.80 22.62 7.01
N LEU A 135 0.90 21.42 6.43
CA LEU A 135 0.58 20.15 7.09
C LEU A 135 1.76 19.56 7.86
N GLY A 136 2.92 20.22 7.86
CA GLY A 136 4.16 19.72 8.49
C GLY A 136 4.74 18.49 7.82
N VAL A 137 4.35 18.22 6.56
CA VAL A 137 4.86 17.11 5.74
C VAL A 137 6.18 17.52 5.09
N THR A 138 7.20 16.71 5.28
CA THR A 138 8.57 16.94 4.77
C THR A 138 8.91 16.06 3.57
N ARG A 139 8.13 15.01 3.30
CA ARG A 139 8.35 14.12 2.16
C ARG A 139 7.04 13.60 1.58
N VAL A 140 6.92 13.54 0.26
CA VAL A 140 5.77 12.97 -0.44
C VAL A 140 6.20 11.72 -1.21
N VAL A 141 5.57 10.60 -0.92
CA VAL A 141 5.75 9.35 -1.66
C VAL A 141 4.85 9.39 -2.90
N MET A 142 5.46 9.55 -4.07
CA MET A 142 4.74 9.72 -5.32
C MET A 142 3.94 8.46 -5.71
N PRO A 143 2.76 8.63 -6.35
CA PRO A 143 2.05 7.55 -7.01
C PRO A 143 2.93 6.81 -8.02
N ARG A 144 2.73 5.49 -8.13
CA ARG A 144 3.49 4.64 -9.08
C ARG A 144 3.00 4.75 -10.51
N GLU A 145 1.85 5.40 -10.69
CA GLU A 145 1.22 5.67 -11.96
C GLU A 145 1.87 6.85 -12.70
N LEU A 146 2.59 7.73 -11.98
CA LEU A 146 3.30 8.85 -12.59
C LEU A 146 4.43 8.36 -13.48
N ASN A 147 4.55 8.96 -14.66
CA ASN A 147 5.68 8.76 -15.56
C ASN A 147 6.85 9.72 -15.21
N VAL A 148 8.01 9.52 -15.83
CA VAL A 148 9.22 10.30 -15.51
C VAL A 148 9.06 11.80 -15.78
N ASP A 149 8.29 12.21 -16.78
CA ASP A 149 8.06 13.63 -17.11
C ASP A 149 7.13 14.26 -16.08
N GLU A 150 6.09 13.56 -15.66
CA GLU A 150 5.22 13.98 -14.56
C GLU A 150 5.99 14.07 -13.23
N MET A 151 6.91 13.14 -12.96
CA MET A 151 7.80 13.22 -11.80
C MET A 151 8.71 14.45 -11.84
N ARG A 152 9.17 14.88 -13.03
CA ARG A 152 9.93 16.14 -13.18
C ARG A 152 9.06 17.36 -12.89
N GLN A 153 7.82 17.39 -13.38
CA GLN A 153 6.88 18.47 -13.07
C GLN A 153 6.59 18.56 -11.56
N MET A 154 6.43 17.41 -10.90
CA MET A 154 6.31 17.36 -9.43
C MET A 154 7.55 17.91 -8.73
N ALA A 155 8.74 17.60 -9.25
CA ALA A 155 10.01 18.09 -8.69
C ALA A 155 10.18 19.60 -8.86
N GLU A 156 9.83 20.15 -10.02
CA GLU A 156 9.89 21.58 -10.31
C GLU A 156 8.96 22.40 -9.42
N ALA A 157 7.78 21.86 -9.09
CA ALA A 157 6.81 22.49 -8.21
C ALA A 157 7.01 22.15 -6.72
N CYS A 158 8.05 21.40 -6.37
CA CYS A 158 8.27 20.96 -4.99
C CYS A 158 8.72 22.16 -4.13
N PRO A 159 7.97 22.52 -3.07
CA PRO A 159 8.34 23.65 -2.22
C PRO A 159 9.59 23.35 -1.39
N GLU A 160 10.24 24.40 -0.92
CA GLU A 160 11.39 24.28 -0.02
C GLU A 160 11.02 23.47 1.24
N GLY A 161 11.95 22.62 1.69
CA GLY A 161 11.74 21.73 2.84
C GLY A 161 10.89 20.49 2.55
N VAL A 162 10.39 20.31 1.33
CA VAL A 162 9.68 19.09 0.90
C VAL A 162 10.54 18.30 -0.07
N ALA A 163 10.57 16.98 0.14
CA ALA A 163 11.25 16.02 -0.73
C ALA A 163 10.26 15.07 -1.41
N LEU A 164 10.66 14.49 -2.52
CA LEU A 164 9.91 13.44 -3.21
C LEU A 164 10.55 12.08 -2.98
N GLU A 165 9.73 11.05 -2.88
CA GLU A 165 10.13 9.65 -2.81
C GLU A 165 9.47 8.87 -3.95
N ALA A 166 10.27 8.09 -4.69
CA ALA A 166 9.81 7.30 -5.81
C ALA A 166 9.94 5.80 -5.51
N PHE A 167 8.92 5.02 -5.86
CA PHE A 167 9.05 3.57 -5.87
C PHE A 167 9.92 3.13 -7.05
N VAL A 168 10.91 2.30 -6.78
CA VAL A 168 11.80 1.77 -7.83
C VAL A 168 11.53 0.29 -8.14
N HIS A 169 10.94 -0.44 -7.19
CA HIS A 169 10.74 -1.87 -7.30
C HIS A 169 9.57 -2.40 -6.48
N GLY A 170 8.98 -3.52 -6.92
CA GLY A 170 8.04 -4.32 -6.13
C GLY A 170 6.59 -4.23 -6.60
N ALA A 171 5.67 -4.88 -5.86
CA ALA A 171 4.36 -5.25 -6.39
C ALA A 171 3.46 -4.06 -6.77
N LEU A 172 3.05 -3.96 -8.04
CA LEU A 172 2.03 -3.02 -8.50
C LEU A 172 0.63 -3.42 -8.00
N CYS A 173 -0.21 -2.40 -7.81
CA CYS A 173 -1.61 -2.57 -7.50
C CYS A 173 -2.45 -2.38 -8.77
N HIS A 174 -3.57 -3.10 -8.86
CA HIS A 174 -4.54 -2.90 -9.93
C HIS A 174 -5.34 -1.59 -9.74
N ASN A 175 -5.53 -1.17 -8.49
CA ASN A 175 -6.21 0.07 -8.15
C ASN A 175 -5.19 1.19 -7.93
N VAL A 176 -5.54 2.39 -8.38
CA VAL A 176 -4.73 3.62 -8.28
C VAL A 176 -4.26 3.82 -6.85
N SER A 177 -2.94 3.77 -6.66
CA SER A 177 -2.26 3.96 -5.38
C SER A 177 -2.92 3.21 -4.21
N GLY A 178 -3.36 1.97 -4.45
CA GLY A 178 -3.92 1.09 -3.43
C GLY A 178 -5.33 1.43 -2.94
N ARG A 179 -6.02 2.42 -3.55
CA ARG A 179 -7.41 2.80 -3.26
C ARG A 179 -8.39 1.73 -3.74
N CYS A 180 -8.46 0.64 -2.98
CA CYS A 180 -9.15 -0.60 -3.35
C CYS A 180 -10.30 -0.93 -2.38
N TRP A 181 -11.51 -0.99 -2.94
CA TRP A 181 -12.73 -1.43 -2.23
C TRP A 181 -12.97 -2.93 -2.35
N TRP A 182 -12.30 -3.58 -3.29
CA TRP A 182 -12.57 -4.96 -3.70
C TRP A 182 -12.47 -5.96 -2.54
N SER A 183 -11.40 -5.86 -1.75
CA SER A 183 -11.19 -6.71 -0.58
C SER A 183 -12.29 -6.53 0.49
N SER A 184 -12.84 -5.31 0.59
CA SER A 184 -13.95 -5.02 1.51
C SER A 184 -15.28 -5.54 0.97
N PHE A 185 -15.55 -5.34 -0.31
CA PHE A 185 -16.80 -5.74 -0.95
C PHE A 185 -17.03 -7.24 -0.89
N LEU A 186 -16.00 -8.06 -1.16
CA LEU A 186 -16.14 -9.52 -1.20
C LEU A 186 -16.07 -10.21 0.17
N GLY A 187 -15.64 -9.53 1.24
CA GLY A 187 -15.39 -10.22 2.52
C GLY A 187 -15.11 -9.35 3.74
N GLY A 188 -15.52 -8.08 3.73
CA GLY A 188 -15.42 -7.15 4.87
C GLY A 188 -14.00 -6.73 5.26
N LYS A 189 -12.98 -7.17 4.52
CA LYS A 189 -11.56 -6.93 4.83
C LYS A 189 -11.05 -5.73 4.03
N SER A 190 -10.99 -4.55 4.65
CA SER A 190 -10.54 -3.32 3.96
C SER A 190 -9.05 -3.35 3.60
N GLY A 191 -8.75 -3.23 2.30
CA GLY A 191 -7.37 -3.12 1.79
C GLY A 191 -6.66 -1.84 2.23
N LEU A 192 -7.42 -0.75 2.40
CA LEU A 192 -6.95 0.56 2.90
C LEU A 192 -6.66 0.57 4.40
N ARG A 193 -7.00 -0.51 5.10
CA ARG A 193 -6.73 -0.69 6.54
C ARG A 193 -5.88 -1.93 6.79
N GLY A 194 -4.98 -2.23 5.86
CA GLY A 194 -3.99 -3.31 5.98
C GLY A 194 -4.52 -4.74 5.97
N ARG A 195 -5.78 -4.95 5.59
CA ARG A 195 -6.43 -6.28 5.52
C ARG A 195 -6.64 -6.75 4.08
N CYS A 196 -5.84 -6.29 3.12
CA CYS A 196 -5.97 -6.68 1.72
C CYS A 196 -5.79 -8.20 1.54
N VAL A 197 -6.81 -8.88 1.00
CA VAL A 197 -6.77 -10.32 0.65
C VAL A 197 -6.37 -10.58 -0.80
N GLN A 198 -5.88 -9.55 -1.48
CA GLN A 198 -5.36 -9.65 -2.85
C GLN A 198 -6.34 -10.27 -3.86
N PRO A 199 -7.63 -9.86 -3.91
CA PRO A 199 -8.61 -10.45 -4.83
C PRO A 199 -8.22 -10.28 -6.31
N CYS A 200 -7.54 -9.20 -6.65
CA CYS A 200 -7.01 -8.95 -8.01
C CYS A 200 -5.98 -9.99 -8.47
N ARG A 201 -5.41 -10.79 -7.55
CA ARG A 201 -4.42 -11.81 -7.85
C ARG A 201 -5.02 -13.15 -8.24
N ARG A 202 -6.33 -13.35 -8.04
CA ARG A 202 -7.02 -14.62 -8.29
C ARG A 202 -7.25 -14.87 -9.78
N VAL A 203 -7.49 -16.13 -10.13
CA VAL A 203 -8.03 -16.50 -11.46
C VAL A 203 -9.51 -16.09 -11.55
N PHE A 204 -9.88 -15.50 -12.68
CA PHE A 204 -11.26 -15.16 -13.05
C PHE A 204 -11.61 -15.83 -14.39
N SER A 205 -12.91 -15.94 -14.70
CA SER A 205 -13.39 -16.44 -15.99
C SER A 205 -14.00 -15.31 -16.81
N ARG A 206 -13.58 -15.17 -18.07
CA ARG A 206 -14.18 -14.24 -19.04
C ARG A 206 -14.61 -15.04 -20.27
N LYS A 207 -15.92 -15.10 -20.53
CA LYS A 207 -16.50 -15.89 -21.63
C LYS A 207 -16.02 -17.35 -21.64
N GLY A 208 -15.95 -17.98 -20.46
CA GLY A 208 -15.48 -19.36 -20.29
C GLY A 208 -13.97 -19.55 -20.29
N GLN A 209 -13.17 -18.51 -20.55
CA GLN A 209 -11.71 -18.59 -20.50
C GLN A 209 -11.19 -18.19 -19.12
N PRO A 210 -10.45 -19.05 -18.41
CA PRO A 210 -9.79 -18.68 -17.17
C PRO A 210 -8.58 -17.76 -17.47
N GLY A 211 -8.36 -16.76 -16.62
CA GLY A 211 -7.23 -15.85 -16.74
C GLY A 211 -7.02 -14.98 -15.51
N ARG A 212 -5.81 -14.42 -15.37
CA ARG A 212 -5.45 -13.49 -14.28
C ARG A 212 -5.63 -12.05 -14.74
N TYR A 213 -6.86 -11.66 -15.08
CA TYR A 213 -7.19 -10.38 -15.73
C TYR A 213 -6.89 -9.11 -14.93
N PHE A 214 -6.53 -9.22 -13.65
CA PHE A 214 -6.29 -8.08 -12.76
C PHE A 214 -4.96 -8.17 -12.01
N SER A 215 -4.16 -9.20 -12.26
CA SER A 215 -2.95 -9.45 -11.48
C SER A 215 -1.77 -8.72 -12.10
N CYS A 216 -1.39 -7.60 -11.50
CA CYS A 216 -0.30 -6.77 -12.02
C CYS A 216 1.09 -7.38 -11.79
N GLN A 217 2.00 -7.26 -12.74
CA GLN A 217 3.43 -7.51 -12.58
C GLN A 217 4.05 -6.65 -11.47
N ASP A 218 5.27 -6.96 -11.04
CA ASP A 218 6.01 -6.09 -10.13
C ASP A 218 6.61 -4.92 -10.94
N LEU A 219 6.65 -3.71 -10.35
CA LEU A 219 7.41 -2.60 -10.90
C LEU A 219 8.90 -2.95 -10.84
N SER A 220 9.64 -2.65 -11.90
CA SER A 220 11.09 -2.61 -11.88
C SER A 220 11.55 -1.43 -12.72
N LEU A 221 12.24 -0.49 -12.09
CA LEU A 221 12.91 0.60 -12.81
C LEU A 221 14.36 0.27 -13.18
N ASP A 222 14.88 -0.89 -12.78
CA ASP A 222 16.21 -1.42 -13.09
C ASP A 222 17.12 -0.60 -14.07
N VAL A 223 17.10 -0.87 -15.36
CA VAL A 223 17.91 -0.22 -16.40
C VAL A 223 17.54 1.26 -16.60
N LEU A 224 16.38 1.67 -16.09
CA LEU A 224 15.84 3.03 -16.15
C LEU A 224 16.13 3.84 -14.88
N ALA A 225 16.69 3.24 -13.83
CA ALA A 225 16.84 3.87 -12.52
C ALA A 225 17.72 5.13 -12.59
N LYS A 226 18.69 5.17 -13.52
CA LYS A 226 19.52 6.35 -13.78
C LYS A 226 18.68 7.60 -14.12
N ALA A 227 17.53 7.45 -14.77
CA ALA A 227 16.66 8.59 -15.10
C ALA A 227 16.13 9.30 -13.85
N LEU A 228 16.01 8.62 -12.71
CA LEU A 228 15.61 9.26 -11.45
C LEU A 228 16.72 10.12 -10.83
N LEU A 229 18.00 9.81 -11.11
CA LEU A 229 19.12 10.63 -10.62
C LEU A 229 19.13 12.03 -11.24
N THR A 230 18.46 12.21 -12.39
CA THR A 230 18.32 13.52 -13.04
C THR A 230 17.24 14.40 -12.40
N ILE A 231 16.56 13.93 -11.35
CA ILE A 231 15.45 14.64 -10.70
C ILE A 231 15.86 14.97 -9.25
N PRO A 232 16.45 16.15 -8.99
CA PRO A 232 17.13 16.44 -7.71
C PRO A 232 16.24 16.35 -6.47
N GLN A 233 14.94 16.54 -6.61
CA GLN A 233 13.95 16.52 -5.53
C GLN A 233 13.53 15.10 -5.15
N VAL A 234 13.82 14.08 -5.99
CA VAL A 234 13.61 12.67 -5.63
C VAL A 234 14.70 12.24 -4.67
N LYS A 235 14.47 12.41 -3.36
CA LYS A 235 15.45 12.15 -2.29
C LYS A 235 15.49 10.71 -1.80
N ALA A 236 14.53 9.86 -2.20
CA ALA A 236 14.51 8.46 -1.80
C ALA A 236 13.99 7.53 -2.88
N TRP A 237 14.63 6.38 -3.00
CA TRP A 237 14.25 5.23 -3.82
C TRP A 237 13.65 4.16 -2.92
N LYS A 238 12.33 4.02 -2.95
CA LYS A 238 11.58 3.08 -2.13
C LYS A 238 11.41 1.74 -2.82
N ILE A 239 11.76 0.66 -2.11
CA ILE A 239 11.49 -0.72 -2.55
C ILE A 239 10.22 -1.21 -1.86
N GLU A 240 9.19 -1.62 -2.61
CA GLU A 240 7.95 -2.16 -2.03
C GLU A 240 8.10 -3.64 -1.69
N GLY A 241 7.92 -4.01 -0.42
CA GLY A 241 8.12 -5.41 -0.04
C GLY A 241 7.90 -5.78 1.42
N ARG A 242 7.14 -5.04 2.23
CA ARG A 242 7.00 -5.35 3.68
C ARG A 242 6.37 -6.70 4.03
N LYS A 243 5.91 -7.49 3.05
CA LYS A 243 5.45 -8.88 3.23
C LYS A 243 6.43 -9.91 2.63
N LYS A 244 7.56 -9.44 2.10
CA LYS A 244 8.60 -10.27 1.51
C LYS A 244 9.63 -10.62 2.58
N GLY A 245 10.22 -11.80 2.46
CA GLY A 245 11.24 -12.28 3.39
C GLY A 245 12.62 -11.63 3.19
N PRO A 246 13.57 -11.95 4.06
CA PRO A 246 14.90 -11.34 4.10
C PRO A 246 15.67 -11.47 2.78
N HIS A 247 15.53 -12.58 2.06
CA HIS A 247 16.19 -12.77 0.77
C HIS A 247 15.80 -11.69 -0.25
N TYR A 248 14.50 -11.47 -0.44
CA TYR A 248 14.00 -10.43 -1.36
C TYR A 248 14.53 -9.05 -0.95
N VAL A 249 14.46 -8.73 0.35
CA VAL A 249 14.89 -7.43 0.87
C VAL A 249 16.37 -7.21 0.61
N TYR A 250 17.21 -8.19 0.91
CA TYR A 250 18.65 -8.08 0.70
C TYR A 250 19.00 -7.88 -0.78
N TYR A 251 18.43 -8.72 -1.66
CA TYR A 251 18.75 -8.72 -3.08
C TYR A 251 18.26 -7.47 -3.80
N ALA A 252 17.01 -7.08 -3.58
CA ALA A 252 16.47 -5.86 -4.18
C ALA A 252 17.23 -4.62 -3.69
N THR A 253 17.49 -4.51 -2.38
CA THR A 253 18.24 -3.39 -1.80
C THR A 253 19.65 -3.30 -2.38
N THR A 254 20.37 -4.43 -2.42
CA THR A 254 21.73 -4.49 -2.99
C THR A 254 21.74 -4.04 -4.44
N ALA A 255 20.80 -4.52 -5.26
CA ALA A 255 20.72 -4.16 -6.67
C ALA A 255 20.49 -2.67 -6.88
N TYR A 256 19.52 -2.06 -6.18
CA TYR A 256 19.24 -0.64 -6.36
C TYR A 256 20.33 0.27 -5.78
N ARG A 257 21.00 -0.14 -4.70
CA ARG A 257 22.22 0.53 -4.23
C ARG A 257 23.31 0.53 -5.31
N MET A 258 23.57 -0.63 -5.92
CA MET A 258 24.54 -0.75 -7.02
C MET A 258 24.19 0.15 -8.22
N LEU A 259 22.92 0.16 -8.63
CA LEU A 259 22.44 1.02 -9.73
C LEU A 259 22.51 2.52 -9.41
N ARG A 260 22.36 2.89 -8.13
CA ARG A 260 22.46 4.27 -7.66
C ARG A 260 23.92 4.74 -7.59
N ASP A 261 24.78 3.92 -6.99
CA ASP A 261 26.15 4.30 -6.62
C ASP A 261 27.11 4.24 -7.81
N ALA A 262 26.85 3.35 -8.78
CA ALA A 262 27.62 3.22 -10.01
C ALA A 262 26.71 3.21 -11.25
N PRO A 263 25.98 4.31 -11.52
CA PRO A 263 24.95 4.38 -12.56
C PRO A 263 25.53 4.39 -13.98
N ASP A 264 26.85 4.45 -14.14
CA ASP A 264 27.56 4.47 -15.42
C ASP A 264 28.41 3.21 -15.67
N ASP A 265 28.66 2.39 -14.66
CA ASP A 265 29.44 1.16 -14.82
C ASP A 265 28.57 0.01 -15.35
N ALA A 266 28.91 -0.47 -16.55
CA ALA A 266 28.22 -1.58 -17.20
C ALA A 266 28.35 -2.91 -16.42
N THR A 267 29.48 -3.14 -15.75
CA THR A 267 29.72 -4.37 -14.99
C THR A 267 28.82 -4.42 -13.76
N THR A 268 28.79 -3.32 -13.00
CA THR A 268 27.90 -3.17 -11.84
C THR A 268 26.43 -3.24 -12.24
N LYS A 269 26.02 -2.63 -13.35
CA LYS A 269 24.65 -2.78 -13.88
C LYS A 269 24.29 -4.24 -14.15
N LYS A 270 25.15 -4.96 -14.88
CA LYS A 270 24.91 -6.38 -15.18
C LYS A 270 24.79 -7.22 -13.91
N ALA A 271 25.65 -6.96 -12.92
CA ALA A 271 25.56 -7.62 -11.62
C ALA A 271 24.24 -7.27 -10.91
N ALA A 272 23.85 -5.99 -10.85
CA ALA A 272 22.60 -5.56 -10.22
C ALA A 272 21.36 -6.22 -10.84
N LEU A 273 21.32 -6.38 -12.16
CA LEU A 273 20.26 -7.11 -12.85
C LEU A 273 20.19 -8.58 -12.42
N SER A 274 21.34 -9.23 -12.25
CA SER A 274 21.38 -10.59 -11.70
C SER A 274 20.84 -10.67 -10.27
N TYR A 275 21.07 -9.64 -9.45
CA TYR A 275 20.46 -9.56 -8.12
C TYR A 275 18.93 -9.38 -8.18
N ILE A 276 18.42 -8.56 -9.10
CA ILE A 276 16.97 -8.38 -9.31
C ILE A 276 16.31 -9.68 -9.75
N GLU A 277 16.91 -10.41 -10.68
CA GLU A 277 16.41 -11.73 -11.11
C GLU A 277 16.33 -12.72 -9.94
N GLN A 278 17.31 -12.64 -9.03
CA GLN A 278 17.37 -13.47 -7.82
C GLN A 278 16.45 -12.97 -6.71
N ALA A 279 15.82 -11.79 -6.78
CA ALA A 279 14.96 -11.29 -5.71
C ALA A 279 13.72 -12.17 -5.45
N LEU A 280 13.40 -13.14 -6.33
CA LEU A 280 12.23 -14.04 -6.20
C LEU A 280 10.89 -13.26 -6.23
N GLY A 281 10.89 -12.13 -6.98
CA GLY A 281 9.71 -11.33 -7.28
C GLY A 281 8.73 -12.01 -8.23
N ARG A 282 7.75 -11.24 -8.72
CA ARG A 282 6.94 -11.61 -9.90
C ARG A 282 7.67 -11.21 -11.18
N PRO A 283 7.19 -11.62 -12.36
CA PRO A 283 7.59 -10.96 -13.60
C PRO A 283 7.45 -9.43 -13.46
N THR A 284 8.41 -8.71 -14.04
CA THR A 284 8.55 -7.26 -13.87
C THR A 284 8.03 -6.49 -15.07
N THR A 285 7.70 -5.21 -14.85
CA THR A 285 7.35 -4.24 -15.89
C THR A 285 7.88 -2.86 -15.53
N HIS A 286 8.12 -2.04 -16.56
CA HIS A 286 8.42 -0.63 -16.38
C HIS A 286 7.15 0.23 -16.29
N TYR A 287 5.97 -0.42 -16.42
CA TYR A 287 4.65 0.22 -16.38
C TYR A 287 4.59 1.46 -17.30
N THR A 288 4.16 2.61 -16.80
CA THR A 288 4.06 3.88 -17.53
C THR A 288 5.29 4.78 -17.35
N PHE A 289 6.36 4.30 -16.69
CA PHE A 289 7.50 5.17 -16.32
C PHE A 289 8.09 5.94 -17.51
N LEU A 290 8.20 5.29 -18.68
CA LEU A 290 8.56 5.94 -19.94
C LEU A 290 7.28 6.26 -20.73
N PRO A 291 6.88 7.54 -20.84
CA PRO A 291 5.64 7.92 -21.52
C PRO A 291 5.64 7.58 -23.01
N GLN A 292 6.81 7.51 -23.64
CA GLN A 292 6.98 7.08 -25.03
C GLN A 292 6.83 5.58 -25.25
N LYS A 293 6.84 4.76 -24.18
CA LYS A 293 6.71 3.30 -24.27
C LYS A 293 5.92 2.75 -23.07
N PRO A 294 4.64 3.12 -22.93
CA PRO A 294 3.81 2.65 -21.84
C PRO A 294 3.59 1.14 -21.97
N ARG A 295 3.62 0.44 -20.84
CA ARG A 295 3.33 -1.00 -20.75
C ARG A 295 2.11 -1.24 -19.89
N ASN A 296 1.22 -2.12 -20.35
CA ASN A 296 0.17 -2.64 -19.49
C ASN A 296 0.82 -3.54 -18.41
N PRO A 297 0.59 -3.28 -17.11
CA PRO A 297 1.19 -4.08 -16.06
C PRO A 297 0.46 -5.41 -15.85
N VAL A 298 -0.64 -5.68 -16.56
CA VAL A 298 -1.38 -6.93 -16.49
C VAL A 298 -1.13 -7.74 -17.76
N ASP A 299 -0.69 -8.97 -17.57
CA ASP A 299 -0.71 -10.02 -18.59
C ASP A 299 -1.70 -11.10 -18.15
N SER A 300 -2.83 -11.17 -18.87
CA SER A 300 -3.93 -12.07 -18.53
C SER A 300 -3.61 -13.56 -18.72
N GLN A 301 -2.63 -13.87 -19.57
CA GLN A 301 -2.22 -15.23 -19.92
C GLN A 301 -1.00 -15.68 -19.10
N ALA A 302 -0.17 -14.73 -18.65
CA ALA A 302 0.95 -15.05 -17.79
C ALA A 302 0.52 -15.42 -16.38
N GLN A 303 1.27 -16.35 -15.81
CA GLN A 303 1.21 -16.64 -14.39
C GLN A 303 1.99 -15.57 -13.62
N THR A 304 1.32 -14.89 -12.71
CA THR A 304 1.85 -13.72 -11.97
C THR A 304 2.14 -14.05 -10.51
N GLY A 305 2.55 -15.30 -10.26
CA GLY A 305 3.04 -15.75 -8.96
C GLY A 305 4.46 -15.27 -8.69
N SER A 306 4.80 -15.03 -7.43
CA SER A 306 6.18 -14.77 -7.01
C SER A 306 7.00 -16.05 -6.92
N GLY A 307 8.32 -15.92 -7.02
CA GLY A 307 9.25 -17.03 -6.85
C GLY A 307 9.77 -17.59 -8.17
N GLN A 308 10.92 -18.25 -8.09
CA GLN A 308 11.61 -18.80 -9.24
C GLN A 308 11.15 -20.23 -9.48
N LEU A 309 10.76 -20.56 -10.72
CA LEU A 309 10.37 -21.93 -11.08
C LEU A 309 11.58 -22.88 -10.95
N ILE A 310 11.54 -23.78 -9.97
CA ILE A 310 12.61 -24.76 -9.74
C ILE A 310 12.25 -26.16 -10.23
N GLY A 311 11.00 -26.45 -10.59
CA GLY A 311 10.67 -27.76 -11.16
C GLY A 311 9.17 -28.00 -11.26
N ARG A 312 8.81 -29.25 -11.52
CA ARG A 312 7.43 -29.75 -11.45
C ARG A 312 7.36 -30.87 -10.44
N LEU A 313 6.21 -30.96 -9.78
CA LEU A 313 5.92 -31.97 -8.79
C LEU A 313 5.70 -33.33 -9.48
N THR A 314 6.44 -34.35 -9.07
CA THR A 314 6.28 -35.71 -9.55
C THR A 314 5.77 -36.60 -8.41
N MET A 315 4.96 -37.61 -8.75
CA MET A 315 4.53 -38.62 -7.80
C MET A 315 5.14 -39.96 -8.19
N SER A 316 5.80 -40.64 -7.25
CA SER A 316 6.30 -42.00 -7.45
C SER A 316 5.16 -43.02 -7.39
N GLU A 317 5.43 -44.25 -7.83
CA GLU A 317 4.50 -45.39 -7.73
C GLU A 317 4.03 -45.62 -6.27
N ALA A 318 4.93 -45.47 -5.30
CA ALA A 318 4.62 -45.53 -3.86
C ALA A 318 3.83 -44.32 -3.32
N ARG A 319 3.21 -43.50 -4.19
CA ARG A 319 2.44 -42.29 -3.86
C ARG A 319 3.19 -41.25 -3.01
N LYS A 320 4.52 -41.15 -3.17
CA LYS A 320 5.35 -40.11 -2.56
C LYS A 320 5.61 -39.01 -3.58
N TYR A 321 5.56 -37.76 -3.12
CA TYR A 321 5.80 -36.60 -3.98
C TYR A 321 7.26 -36.19 -3.93
N PHE A 322 7.84 -35.80 -5.06
CA PHE A 322 9.21 -35.31 -5.16
C PHE A 322 9.36 -34.26 -6.27
N VAL A 323 10.49 -33.56 -6.26
CA VAL A 323 10.89 -32.63 -7.32
C VAL A 323 12.37 -32.83 -7.66
N ASN A 324 12.71 -32.73 -8.94
CA ASN A 324 14.09 -32.59 -9.41
C ASN A 324 14.36 -31.11 -9.66
N PRO A 325 15.12 -30.42 -8.79
CA PRO A 325 15.20 -28.98 -8.85
C PRO A 325 16.17 -28.55 -9.96
N ARG A 326 15.82 -27.48 -10.68
CA ARG A 326 16.63 -26.87 -11.76
C ARG A 326 17.87 -26.14 -11.25
N GLN A 327 17.97 -25.97 -9.93
CA GLN A 327 19.08 -25.39 -9.22
C GLN A 327 19.26 -26.08 -7.86
N PRO A 328 20.41 -25.92 -7.18
CA PRO A 328 20.59 -26.47 -5.85
C PRO A 328 19.55 -25.93 -4.86
N LEU A 329 19.08 -26.82 -3.98
CA LEU A 329 18.26 -26.50 -2.82
C LEU A 329 19.11 -26.51 -1.56
N LEU A 330 18.90 -25.52 -0.71
CA LEU A 330 19.60 -25.38 0.56
C LEU A 330 18.66 -25.71 1.73
N PRO A 331 19.17 -26.29 2.83
CA PRO A 331 18.39 -26.41 4.06
C PRO A 331 17.81 -25.05 4.48
N GLY A 332 16.52 -25.01 4.81
CA GLY A 332 15.80 -23.80 5.19
C GLY A 332 15.12 -23.06 4.04
N ASP A 333 15.43 -23.36 2.77
CA ASP A 333 14.71 -22.80 1.62
C ASP A 333 13.20 -23.06 1.73
N LEU A 334 12.37 -22.14 1.22
CA LEU A 334 10.92 -22.33 1.14
C LEU A 334 10.48 -22.57 -0.30
N LEU A 335 9.82 -23.70 -0.50
CA LEU A 335 9.23 -24.10 -1.77
C LEU A 335 7.72 -23.90 -1.75
N ARG A 336 7.19 -23.31 -2.81
CA ARG A 336 5.75 -23.19 -3.07
C ARG A 336 5.32 -24.23 -4.09
N LEU A 337 4.38 -25.10 -3.71
CA LEU A 337 3.74 -26.06 -4.61
C LEU A 337 2.50 -25.40 -5.23
N GLY A 338 2.51 -25.20 -6.53
CA GLY A 338 1.45 -24.51 -7.28
C GLY A 338 1.31 -23.02 -6.97
N TYR A 339 0.20 -22.46 -7.43
CA TYR A 339 -0.23 -21.09 -7.12
C TYR A 339 -1.20 -21.06 -5.94
N GLU A 340 -1.29 -19.93 -5.24
CA GLU A 340 -2.05 -19.79 -3.98
C GLU A 340 -3.55 -20.10 -4.12
N ASP A 341 -4.10 -19.96 -5.31
CA ASP A 341 -5.50 -20.25 -5.64
C ASP A 341 -5.73 -21.64 -6.25
N GLU A 342 -4.67 -22.45 -6.40
CA GLU A 342 -4.79 -23.82 -6.90
C GLU A 342 -5.15 -24.81 -5.78
N PRO A 343 -6.10 -25.72 -6.02
CA PRO A 343 -6.38 -26.85 -5.14
C PRO A 343 -5.12 -27.68 -4.86
N GLY A 344 -4.87 -27.99 -3.60
CA GLY A 344 -3.67 -28.72 -3.15
C GLY A 344 -2.39 -27.87 -3.00
N HIS A 345 -2.48 -26.55 -3.15
CA HIS A 345 -1.37 -25.62 -2.89
C HIS A 345 -0.82 -25.72 -1.46
N GLN A 346 0.52 -25.77 -1.32
CA GLN A 346 1.20 -25.79 -0.02
C GLN A 346 2.57 -25.09 -0.10
N VAL A 347 3.06 -24.61 1.05
CA VAL A 347 4.45 -24.17 1.23
C VAL A 347 5.19 -25.22 2.05
N VAL A 348 6.36 -25.65 1.57
CA VAL A 348 7.18 -26.71 2.17
C VAL A 348 8.58 -26.15 2.45
N ARG A 349 9.10 -26.41 3.65
CA ARG A 349 10.48 -26.07 4.01
C ARG A 349 11.43 -27.17 3.56
N VAL A 350 12.55 -26.79 2.98
CA VAL A 350 13.63 -27.71 2.61
C VAL A 350 14.41 -28.11 3.87
N THR A 351 14.57 -29.42 4.09
CA THR A 351 15.24 -29.94 5.31
C THR A 351 16.67 -30.40 5.05
N ARG A 352 17.01 -30.75 3.81
CA ARG A 352 18.34 -31.19 3.41
C ARG A 352 18.77 -30.57 2.09
N SER A 353 20.08 -30.41 1.91
CA SER A 353 20.61 -29.95 0.62
C SER A 353 20.31 -30.97 -0.48
N THR A 354 20.01 -30.47 -1.68
CA THR A 354 19.83 -31.30 -2.88
C THR A 354 20.48 -30.60 -4.08
N PRO A 355 21.38 -31.27 -4.83
CA PRO A 355 22.01 -30.68 -6.00
C PRO A 355 21.01 -30.49 -7.14
N LYS A 356 21.38 -29.65 -8.13
CA LYS A 356 20.63 -29.50 -9.37
C LYS A 356 20.41 -30.87 -10.04
N GLY A 357 19.16 -31.15 -10.43
CA GLY A 357 18.75 -32.43 -11.03
C GLY A 357 18.56 -33.58 -10.02
N GLY A 358 19.08 -33.45 -8.80
CA GLY A 358 18.91 -34.45 -7.74
C GLY A 358 17.46 -34.62 -7.30
N ARG A 359 17.12 -35.75 -6.69
CA ARG A 359 15.75 -36.00 -6.20
C ARG A 359 15.57 -35.42 -4.79
N TYR A 360 14.59 -34.52 -4.63
CA TYR A 360 14.12 -34.05 -3.32
C TYR A 360 12.71 -34.57 -3.06
N ASP A 361 12.59 -35.52 -2.12
CA ASP A 361 11.28 -36.01 -1.66
C ASP A 361 10.62 -34.98 -0.72
N LEU A 362 9.34 -34.70 -0.97
CA LEU A 362 8.58 -33.69 -0.25
C LEU A 362 7.79 -34.32 0.89
N THR A 363 7.87 -33.69 2.06
CA THR A 363 7.00 -33.99 3.20
C THR A 363 5.82 -33.02 3.20
N LEU A 364 4.63 -33.52 2.87
CA LEU A 364 3.40 -32.71 2.82
C LEU A 364 2.81 -32.48 4.21
N MET A 365 2.17 -31.33 4.41
CA MET A 365 1.58 -30.97 5.71
C MET A 365 0.08 -31.31 5.80
N GLY A 366 -0.33 -31.88 6.93
CA GLY A 366 -1.72 -31.99 7.41
C GLY A 366 -2.51 -33.21 6.94
N LYS A 367 -3.09 -33.98 7.88
CA LYS A 367 -4.18 -34.92 7.59
C LYS A 367 -5.45 -34.10 7.27
N GLY A 368 -6.11 -34.35 6.13
CA GLY A 368 -7.37 -33.70 5.74
C GLY A 368 -7.28 -32.48 4.81
N ARG A 369 -6.07 -32.05 4.41
CA ARG A 369 -5.91 -31.06 3.32
C ARG A 369 -6.00 -31.75 1.96
N GLU A 370 -6.52 -31.02 0.97
CA GLU A 370 -6.49 -31.49 -0.41
C GLU A 370 -5.05 -31.73 -0.85
N ARG A 371 -4.81 -32.88 -1.50
CA ARG A 371 -3.46 -33.30 -1.87
C ARG A 371 -3.00 -32.56 -3.13
N PRO A 372 -1.70 -32.20 -3.21
CA PRO A 372 -1.12 -31.70 -4.45
C PRO A 372 -1.28 -32.69 -5.61
N ARG A 373 -1.36 -32.18 -6.83
CA ARG A 373 -1.43 -32.98 -8.06
C ARG A 373 -0.06 -33.08 -8.73
N ALA A 374 0.26 -34.25 -9.28
CA ALA A 374 1.45 -34.38 -10.13
C ALA A 374 1.37 -33.41 -11.32
N GLY A 375 2.52 -32.86 -11.72
CA GLY A 375 2.63 -31.82 -12.75
C GLY A 375 2.54 -30.39 -12.21
N MET A 376 2.10 -30.16 -10.97
CA MET A 376 2.07 -28.83 -10.36
C MET A 376 3.46 -28.17 -10.39
N SER A 377 3.51 -26.88 -10.69
CA SER A 377 4.78 -26.14 -10.69
C SER A 377 5.32 -25.96 -9.27
N VAL A 378 6.62 -26.05 -9.09
CA VAL A 378 7.29 -25.82 -7.80
C VAL A 378 8.16 -24.58 -7.91
N PHE A 379 7.99 -23.64 -6.99
CA PHE A 379 8.72 -22.37 -6.97
C PHE A 379 9.57 -22.25 -5.72
N LEU A 380 10.80 -21.75 -5.87
CA LEU A 380 11.57 -21.24 -4.74
C LEU A 380 11.08 -19.83 -4.41
N ILE A 381 10.58 -19.63 -3.19
CA ILE A 381 9.96 -18.36 -2.76
C ILE A 381 10.72 -17.65 -1.63
N ASP A 382 11.62 -18.35 -0.94
CA ASP A 382 12.59 -17.79 0.01
C ASP A 382 13.83 -18.67 -0.01
N ARG A 383 15.01 -18.05 0.03
CA ARG A 383 16.29 -18.75 -0.05
C ARG A 383 17.18 -18.41 1.14
N ARG A 384 17.75 -19.43 1.76
CA ARG A 384 18.60 -19.31 2.96
C ARG A 384 20.07 -19.45 2.60
N GLU A 385 20.61 -18.41 1.97
CA GLU A 385 22.03 -18.41 1.61
C GLU A 385 22.93 -18.31 2.85
N PRO A 386 24.03 -19.08 2.90
CA PRO A 386 24.94 -19.06 4.04
C PRO A 386 25.56 -17.67 4.29
N GLN A 387 25.90 -16.94 3.22
CA GLN A 387 26.54 -15.63 3.33
C GLN A 387 25.60 -14.59 3.95
N LEU A 388 24.36 -14.51 3.48
CA LEU A 388 23.34 -13.63 4.07
C LEU A 388 23.05 -14.04 5.51
N SER A 389 22.88 -15.34 5.76
CA SER A 389 22.63 -15.87 7.11
C SER A 389 23.77 -15.50 8.08
N SER A 390 25.03 -15.61 7.66
CA SER A 390 26.18 -15.21 8.47
C SER A 390 26.17 -13.71 8.81
N ARG A 391 25.81 -12.84 7.85
CA ARG A 391 25.72 -11.40 8.11
C ARG A 391 24.57 -11.06 9.07
N GLN A 392 23.43 -11.71 8.90
CA GLN A 392 22.29 -11.55 9.81
C GLN A 392 22.63 -12.03 11.22
N ASN A 393 23.25 -13.21 11.38
CA ASN A 393 23.65 -13.73 12.69
C ASN A 393 24.62 -12.79 13.43
N ALA A 394 25.52 -12.12 12.71
CA ALA A 394 26.39 -11.11 13.31
C ALA A 394 25.57 -9.92 13.85
N LEU A 395 24.62 -9.41 13.06
CA LEU A 395 23.72 -8.35 13.49
C LEU A 395 22.77 -8.77 14.62
N GLU A 396 22.29 -10.02 14.62
CA GLU A 396 21.50 -10.58 15.73
C GLU A 396 22.31 -10.63 17.01
N SER A 397 23.59 -10.98 16.92
CA SER A 397 24.51 -10.99 18.06
C SER A 397 24.75 -9.59 18.62
N GLU A 398 24.84 -8.58 17.75
CA GLU A 398 24.89 -7.17 18.16
C GLU A 398 23.57 -6.72 18.80
N LEU A 399 22.43 -7.04 18.18
CA LEU A 399 21.10 -6.74 18.68
C LEU A 399 20.88 -7.33 20.08
N ALA A 400 21.34 -8.56 20.30
CA ALA A 400 21.24 -9.26 21.58
C ALA A 400 21.95 -8.52 22.73
N ARG A 401 22.96 -7.69 22.43
CA ARG A 401 23.68 -6.86 23.42
C ARG A 401 22.95 -5.57 23.77
N ILE A 402 22.04 -5.11 22.91
CA ILE A 402 21.19 -3.94 23.18
C ILE A 402 20.15 -4.35 24.22
N PRO A 403 20.10 -3.68 25.38
CA PRO A 403 19.21 -4.05 26.47
C PRO A 403 17.74 -3.97 26.05
N GLU A 404 16.89 -4.74 26.73
CA GLU A 404 15.46 -4.60 26.56
C GLU A 404 15.00 -3.20 27.01
N VAL A 405 14.06 -2.65 26.26
CA VAL A 405 13.54 -1.31 26.49
C VAL A 405 12.12 -1.44 27.02
N ASP A 406 11.85 -0.86 28.19
CA ASP A 406 10.49 -0.75 28.67
C ASP A 406 9.68 0.21 27.79
N ALA A 407 8.41 -0.11 27.58
CA ALA A 407 7.52 0.68 26.75
C ALA A 407 6.25 1.01 27.54
N PRO A 408 6.34 1.91 28.53
CA PRO A 408 5.21 2.28 29.38
C PRO A 408 4.03 2.76 28.54
N GLU A 409 2.82 2.54 29.05
CA GLU A 409 1.60 3.03 28.40
C GLU A 409 1.61 4.56 28.30
N SER A 410 0.84 5.07 27.35
CA SER A 410 0.74 6.50 27.08
C SER A 410 -0.46 7.11 27.79
N ASP A 411 -0.24 8.22 28.47
CA ASP A 411 -1.25 9.09 29.06
C ASP A 411 -1.73 10.19 28.10
N PHE A 412 -1.27 10.16 26.84
CA PHE A 412 -1.62 11.14 25.81
C PHE A 412 -3.14 11.32 25.67
N LYS A 413 -3.56 12.59 25.66
CA LYS A 413 -4.94 13.03 25.42
C LYS A 413 -4.98 13.94 24.20
N LEU A 414 -5.71 13.49 23.19
CA LEU A 414 -5.90 14.25 21.96
C LEU A 414 -6.76 15.50 22.22
N VAL A 415 -6.31 16.65 21.73
CA VAL A 415 -7.11 17.87 21.66
C VAL A 415 -7.77 17.91 20.30
N VAL A 416 -9.07 17.65 20.26
CA VAL A 416 -9.89 17.73 19.04
C VAL A 416 -10.46 19.15 18.86
N PRO A 417 -10.77 19.56 17.61
CA PRO A 417 -11.44 20.83 17.36
C PRO A 417 -12.73 20.96 18.18
N LYS A 418 -13.01 22.20 18.64
CA LYS A 418 -14.25 22.47 19.38
C LYS A 418 -15.45 22.13 18.49
N PRO A 419 -16.48 21.45 19.01
CA PRO A 419 -17.72 21.23 18.28
C PRO A 419 -18.27 22.57 17.80
N PHE A 420 -18.73 22.60 16.55
CA PHE A 420 -19.46 23.76 16.04
C PHE A 420 -20.69 24.01 16.93
N LYS A 421 -20.77 25.21 17.51
CA LYS A 421 -21.94 25.66 18.25
C LYS A 421 -22.84 26.43 17.29
N ALA A 422 -24.01 25.87 17.00
CA ALA A 422 -25.00 26.58 16.20
C ALA A 422 -25.32 27.95 16.84
N PRO A 423 -25.49 29.03 16.05
CA PRO A 423 -25.89 30.33 16.57
C PRO A 423 -27.19 30.22 17.37
N ARG A 424 -27.32 30.99 18.46
CA ARG A 424 -28.55 31.04 19.26
C ARG A 424 -29.72 31.45 18.35
N GLY A 425 -30.82 30.70 18.42
CA GLY A 425 -32.01 30.93 17.59
C GLY A 425 -32.06 30.10 16.30
N VAL A 426 -30.97 29.47 15.88
CA VAL A 426 -30.98 28.52 14.76
C VAL A 426 -31.48 27.17 15.29
N ARG A 427 -32.77 26.89 15.12
CA ARG A 427 -33.33 25.56 15.40
C ARG A 427 -33.05 24.66 14.20
N ALA A 428 -32.49 23.48 14.46
CA ALA A 428 -32.41 22.44 13.44
C ALA A 428 -33.83 22.09 13.00
N GLU A 429 -34.16 22.36 11.74
CA GLU A 429 -35.43 21.96 11.15
C GLU A 429 -35.26 20.57 10.54
N SER A 430 -36.03 19.59 11.01
CA SER A 430 -36.10 18.29 10.35
C SER A 430 -37.02 18.43 9.15
N ILE A 431 -36.46 18.28 7.95
CA ILE A 431 -37.22 18.30 6.70
C ILE A 431 -37.39 16.86 6.24
N HIS A 432 -38.65 16.46 6.05
CA HIS A 432 -38.96 15.19 5.42
C HIS A 432 -39.12 15.42 3.92
N VAL A 433 -38.36 14.68 3.11
CA VAL A 433 -38.36 14.82 1.65
C VAL A 433 -39.14 13.68 1.03
N TRP A 434 -40.19 13.99 0.27
CA TRP A 434 -40.99 13.00 -0.45
C TRP A 434 -40.83 13.12 -1.96
N ARG A 435 -40.98 11.99 -2.65
CA ARG A 435 -41.17 11.98 -4.11
C ARG A 435 -42.58 12.42 -4.51
N GLN A 436 -43.55 12.17 -3.64
CA GLN A 436 -44.95 12.55 -3.80
C GLN A 436 -45.43 13.16 -2.47
N PRO A 437 -46.03 14.37 -2.47
CA PRO A 437 -46.44 15.03 -1.24
C PRO A 437 -47.45 14.18 -0.44
N PRO A 438 -47.36 14.14 0.90
CA PRO A 438 -48.34 13.45 1.71
C PRO A 438 -49.72 14.11 1.60
N LYS A 439 -50.79 13.31 1.64
CA LYS A 439 -52.18 13.80 1.60
C LYS A 439 -52.63 14.54 2.87
N GLY A 440 -51.85 14.50 3.95
CA GLY A 440 -52.15 15.10 5.26
C GLY A 440 -51.05 16.06 5.75
N PRO A 441 -51.22 16.68 6.94
CA PRO A 441 -50.23 17.59 7.51
C PRO A 441 -48.94 16.83 7.85
N ALA A 442 -47.80 17.35 7.37
CA ALA A 442 -46.47 16.87 7.73
C ALA A 442 -46.05 17.42 9.10
N LYS A 443 -45.31 16.63 9.89
CA LYS A 443 -44.59 17.16 11.06
C LYS A 443 -43.30 17.84 10.57
N GLY A 444 -43.15 19.13 10.86
CA GLY A 444 -41.99 19.93 10.41
C GLY A 444 -42.12 20.47 8.98
N ALA A 445 -41.04 21.03 8.43
CA ALA A 445 -41.02 21.48 7.05
C ALA A 445 -41.15 20.32 6.06
N ALA A 446 -41.89 20.58 4.98
CA ALA A 446 -42.11 19.61 3.93
C ALA A 446 -41.15 19.84 2.75
N GLY A 447 -40.43 18.78 2.35
CA GLY A 447 -39.59 18.76 1.17
C GLY A 447 -40.16 17.91 0.05
N VAL A 448 -40.03 18.33 -1.20
CA VAL A 448 -40.42 17.55 -2.38
C VAL A 448 -39.21 17.40 -3.28
N TRP A 449 -38.85 16.16 -3.60
CA TRP A 449 -37.87 15.86 -4.64
C TRP A 449 -38.48 16.16 -6.00
N VAL A 450 -37.95 17.14 -6.73
CA VAL A 450 -38.44 17.55 -8.04
C VAL A 450 -37.95 16.57 -9.11
N SER A 451 -38.86 16.18 -10.00
CA SER A 451 -38.65 15.20 -11.07
C SER A 451 -39.41 15.64 -12.32
N ALA A 452 -38.78 15.53 -13.49
CA ALA A 452 -39.41 15.79 -14.79
C ALA A 452 -40.47 14.73 -15.18
N THR A 453 -40.74 13.75 -14.32
CA THR A 453 -41.77 12.73 -14.57
C THR A 453 -43.18 13.32 -14.56
N LYS A 454 -43.93 13.10 -15.65
CA LYS A 454 -45.34 13.54 -15.82
C LYS A 454 -46.32 13.07 -14.72
N THR A 455 -45.95 12.04 -13.96
CA THR A 455 -46.75 11.48 -12.86
C THR A 455 -46.48 12.14 -11.51
N GLN A 456 -45.60 13.13 -11.44
CA GLN A 456 -45.32 13.83 -10.20
C GLN A 456 -46.37 14.90 -9.90
N HIS A 457 -47.00 14.80 -8.74
CA HIS A 457 -47.88 15.84 -8.24
C HIS A 457 -47.09 16.82 -7.37
N LEU A 458 -46.91 18.04 -7.86
CA LEU A 458 -46.25 19.11 -7.10
C LEU A 458 -47.29 19.82 -6.20
N PRO A 459 -46.99 20.09 -4.93
CA PRO A 459 -47.92 20.75 -4.01
C PRO A 459 -47.89 22.27 -4.23
N LEU A 460 -48.22 22.70 -5.46
CA LEU A 460 -48.10 24.09 -5.90
C LEU A 460 -48.95 25.06 -5.07
N GLY A 461 -50.05 24.59 -4.48
CA GLY A 461 -50.87 25.38 -3.55
C GLY A 461 -50.17 25.70 -2.21
N ARG A 462 -49.05 25.04 -1.90
CA ARG A 462 -48.21 25.28 -0.71
C ARG A 462 -46.76 25.58 -1.11
N ALA A 463 -46.54 26.10 -2.31
CA ALA A 463 -45.20 26.23 -2.85
C ALA A 463 -44.27 27.10 -2.00
N ALA A 464 -44.77 28.19 -1.41
CA ALA A 464 -44.01 29.07 -0.53
C ALA A 464 -43.53 28.43 0.78
N ALA A 465 -44.23 27.41 1.26
CA ALA A 465 -43.88 26.69 2.48
C ALA A 465 -43.13 25.37 2.21
N THR A 466 -42.97 24.99 0.94
CA THR A 466 -42.35 23.72 0.52
C THR A 466 -40.87 23.94 0.20
N TRP A 467 -40.03 23.01 0.63
CA TRP A 467 -38.63 22.90 0.21
C TRP A 467 -38.55 22.04 -1.06
N TRP A 468 -37.81 22.50 -2.06
CA TRP A 468 -37.74 21.89 -3.38
C TRP A 468 -36.36 21.28 -3.59
N TRP A 469 -36.26 19.96 -3.52
CA TRP A 469 -35.03 19.22 -3.75
C TRP A 469 -34.83 19.00 -5.23
N LEU A 470 -33.83 19.65 -5.81
CA LEU A 470 -33.46 19.44 -7.20
C LEU A 470 -32.59 18.17 -7.29
N PRO A 471 -32.66 17.44 -8.41
CA PRO A 471 -31.76 16.32 -8.60
C PRO A 471 -30.32 16.84 -8.72
N PRO A 472 -29.32 16.12 -8.16
CA PRO A 472 -27.92 16.53 -8.23
C PRO A 472 -27.34 16.47 -9.66
N VAL A 473 -28.09 15.89 -10.60
CA VAL A 473 -27.78 15.78 -12.03
C VAL A 473 -29.07 15.97 -12.82
N ILE A 474 -29.05 16.88 -13.79
CA ILE A 474 -30.10 17.07 -14.80
C ILE A 474 -29.49 16.69 -16.15
N TRP A 475 -30.14 15.81 -16.91
CA TRP A 475 -29.66 15.44 -18.23
C TRP A 475 -30.02 16.52 -19.28
N PRO A 476 -29.21 16.72 -20.33
CA PRO A 476 -29.48 17.77 -21.33
C PRO A 476 -30.87 17.68 -21.99
N ASN A 477 -31.41 16.47 -22.15
CA ASN A 477 -32.74 16.26 -22.73
C ASN A 477 -33.90 16.52 -21.75
N GLU A 478 -33.63 16.72 -20.47
CA GLU A 478 -34.63 17.05 -19.43
C GLU A 478 -34.55 18.53 -19.00
N GLU A 479 -33.58 19.29 -19.51
CA GLU A 479 -33.31 20.66 -19.08
C GLU A 479 -34.54 21.55 -19.22
N LYS A 480 -35.23 21.46 -20.37
CA LYS A 480 -36.44 22.25 -20.63
C LYS A 480 -37.58 21.90 -19.68
N ASP A 481 -37.78 20.62 -19.39
CA ASP A 481 -38.81 20.16 -18.45
C ASP A 481 -38.55 20.69 -17.03
N PHE A 482 -37.29 20.68 -16.58
CA PHE A 482 -36.92 21.25 -15.29
C PHE A 482 -37.05 22.78 -15.26
N GLN A 483 -36.69 23.48 -16.33
CA GLN A 483 -36.91 24.93 -16.44
C GLN A 483 -38.41 25.26 -16.27
N ASP A 484 -39.28 24.57 -16.99
CA ASP A 484 -40.73 24.79 -16.93
C ASP A 484 -41.31 24.49 -15.52
N ILE A 485 -40.85 23.41 -14.88
CA ILE A 485 -41.24 23.05 -13.51
C ILE A 485 -40.77 24.12 -12.50
N LEU A 486 -39.53 24.60 -12.64
CA LEU A 486 -38.96 25.62 -11.76
C LEU A 486 -39.68 26.95 -11.90
N GLU A 487 -39.96 27.38 -13.14
CA GLU A 487 -40.76 28.57 -13.40
C GLU A 487 -42.14 28.47 -12.75
N LEU A 488 -42.79 27.31 -12.84
CA LEU A 488 -44.09 27.06 -12.22
C LEU A 488 -44.03 27.12 -10.69
N ILE A 489 -42.98 26.55 -10.09
CA ILE A 489 -42.74 26.60 -8.64
C ILE A 489 -42.53 28.05 -8.18
N LEU A 490 -41.66 28.79 -8.88
CA LEU A 490 -41.34 30.20 -8.59
C LEU A 490 -42.58 31.09 -8.72
N LYS A 491 -43.37 30.91 -9.79
CA LYS A 491 -44.64 31.64 -10.02
C LYS A 491 -45.66 31.41 -8.90
N ARG A 492 -45.61 30.25 -8.24
CA ARG A 492 -46.46 29.90 -7.10
C ARG A 492 -45.86 30.30 -5.74
N GLY A 493 -44.73 31.01 -5.75
CA GLY A 493 -44.07 31.54 -4.56
C GLY A 493 -43.07 30.59 -3.91
N GLY A 494 -42.70 29.48 -4.55
CA GLY A 494 -41.66 28.58 -4.05
C GLY A 494 -40.28 29.21 -4.16
N GLN A 495 -39.58 29.34 -3.02
CA GLN A 495 -38.28 30.02 -2.95
C GLN A 495 -37.19 29.19 -2.25
N ARG A 496 -37.56 28.05 -1.65
CA ARG A 496 -36.66 27.24 -0.82
C ARG A 496 -36.13 26.06 -1.62
N PHE A 497 -35.02 26.23 -2.32
CA PHE A 497 -34.41 25.16 -3.14
C PHE A 497 -33.22 24.51 -2.45
N VAL A 498 -33.05 23.21 -2.64
CA VAL A 498 -31.90 22.42 -2.18
C VAL A 498 -31.29 21.71 -3.37
N LEU A 499 -29.97 21.82 -3.53
CA LEU A 499 -29.17 21.17 -4.57
C LEU A 499 -28.49 19.91 -4.01
#